data_AF-A0A6B0WHT6-F1
#
_entry.id   AF-A0A6B0WHT6-F1
#
_cell.length_a   1.000
_cell.length_b   1.000
_cell.length_c   1.000
_cell.angle_alpha   90.00
_cell.angle_beta   90.00
_cell.angle_gamma   90.00
#
_symmetry.space_group_name_H-M   'P 1'
#
loop_
_entity.id
_entity.type
_entity.pdbx_description
1 polymer ?
#
loop_
_entity_poly.entity_id
_entity_poly.type
_entity_poly.pdbx_seq_one_letter_code
_entity_poly.pdbx_strand_id
1 'polypeptide(L)' 'TVQAGDTLVQIVGRFLPDDGDFDEFARRIIEINDIEESGSLDVGDVLLIPDE' A
#
# COMPACT_ATOMS: atom_id res chain seq x y z
N THR A 1 9.67 1.14 1.97
CA THR A 1 9.83 2.60 1.86
C THR A 1 9.43 3.03 0.46
N VAL A 2 8.58 4.04 0.35
CA VAL A 2 8.09 4.60 -0.92
C VAL A 2 9.24 5.26 -1.67
N GLN A 3 9.38 4.92 -2.95
CA GLN A 3 10.33 5.53 -3.87
C GLN A 3 9.62 6.48 -4.85
N ALA A 4 10.38 7.37 -5.48
CA ALA A 4 9.84 8.28 -6.48
C ALA A 4 9.20 7.48 -7.64
N GLY A 5 7.93 7.77 -7.91
CA GLY A 5 7.14 7.09 -8.94
C GLY A 5 6.41 5.84 -8.47
N ASP A 6 6.58 5.43 -7.20
CA ASP A 6 5.73 4.40 -6.61
C ASP A 6 4.29 4.91 -6.48
N THR A 7 3.35 4.06 -6.84
CA THR A 7 1.92 4.25 -6.54
C THR A 7 1.45 3.16 -5.60
N LEU A 8 0.37 3.43 -4.85
CA LEU A 8 -0.25 2.43 -3.99
C LEU A 8 -0.55 1.14 -4.75
N VAL A 9 -1.05 1.26 -5.99
CA VAL A 9 -1.34 0.11 -6.87
C VAL A 9 -0.09 -0.76 -7.11
N GLN A 10 1.05 -0.14 -7.37
CA GLN A 10 2.30 -0.86 -7.61
C GLN A 10 2.89 -1.48 -6.33
N ILE A 11 2.63 -0.86 -5.18
CA ILE A 11 3.04 -1.40 -3.88
C ILE A 11 2.18 -2.61 -3.55
N VAL A 12 0.85 -2.49 -3.65
CA VAL A 12 -0.09 -3.60 -3.47
C VAL A 12 0.29 -4.76 -4.38
N GLY A 13 0.46 -4.53 -5.69
CA GLY A 13 0.83 -5.60 -6.62
C GLY A 13 2.19 -6.27 -6.37
N ARG A 14 3.10 -5.63 -5.62
CA ARG A 14 4.40 -6.21 -5.22
C ARG A 14 4.31 -7.09 -3.98
N PHE A 15 3.35 -6.81 -3.11
CA PHE A 15 3.27 -7.42 -1.77
C PHE A 15 1.96 -8.20 -1.53
N LEU A 16 1.06 -8.23 -2.51
CA LEU A 16 -0.15 -9.03 -2.45
C LEU A 16 0.21 -10.52 -2.36
N PRO A 17 -0.30 -11.27 -1.37
CA PRO A 17 -0.11 -12.72 -1.31
C PRO A 17 -0.85 -13.43 -2.46
N ASP A 18 -0.42 -14.64 -2.81
CA ASP A 18 -0.96 -15.40 -3.96
C ASP A 18 -2.48 -15.64 -3.89
N ASP A 19 -3.02 -15.79 -2.68
CA ASP A 19 -4.46 -15.98 -2.42
C ASP A 19 -5.17 -14.68 -1.97
N GLY A 20 -4.50 -13.53 -2.03
CA GLY A 20 -5.01 -12.25 -1.53
C GLY A 20 -5.92 -11.50 -2.51
N ASP A 21 -6.95 -10.83 -1.98
CA ASP A 21 -7.77 -9.89 -2.76
C ASP A 21 -7.09 -8.52 -2.83
N PHE A 22 -6.94 -8.00 -4.05
CA PHE A 22 -6.22 -6.74 -4.29
C PHE A 22 -6.91 -5.54 -3.61
N ASP A 23 -8.24 -5.44 -3.69
CA ASP A 23 -8.99 -4.30 -3.18
C ASP A 23 -9.03 -4.31 -1.64
N GLU A 24 -9.18 -5.49 -1.03
CA GLU A 24 -9.08 -5.65 0.41
C GLU A 24 -7.68 -5.31 0.92
N PHE A 25 -6.64 -5.82 0.27
CA PHE A 25 -5.25 -5.59 0.69
C PHE A 25 -4.86 -4.11 0.54
N ALA A 26 -5.29 -3.46 -0.54
CA ALA A 26 -5.11 -2.03 -0.74
C ALA A 26 -5.78 -1.21 0.37
N ARG A 27 -7.03 -1.53 0.73
CA ARG A 27 -7.72 -0.88 1.85
C ARG A 27 -6.99 -1.07 3.18
N ARG A 28 -6.53 -2.29 3.49
CA ARG A 28 -5.76 -2.54 4.71
C ARG A 28 -4.47 -1.71 4.77
N ILE A 29 -3.75 -1.58 3.66
CA ILE A 29 -2.55 -0.72 3.61
C ILE A 29 -2.92 0.74 3.87
N ILE A 30 -3.99 1.24 3.26
CA ILE A 30 -4.49 2.61 3.49
C ILE A 30 -4.83 2.82 4.97
N GLU A 31 -5.62 1.92 5.54
CA GLU A 31 -6.11 2.01 6.92
C GLU A 31 -4.98 1.94 7.96
N ILE A 32 -4.04 1.00 7.81
CA ILE A 32 -2.94 0.81 8.78
C ILE A 32 -1.93 1.96 8.75
N ASN A 33 -1.79 2.62 7.59
CA ASN A 33 -0.85 3.72 7.40
C ASN A 33 -1.51 5.10 7.50
N ASP A 34 -2.81 5.18 7.83
CA ASP A 34 -3.60 6.42 7.93
C ASP A 34 -3.49 7.28 6.65
N ILE A 35 -3.44 6.64 5.50
CA ILE A 35 -3.35 7.33 4.21
C ILE A 35 -4.75 7.89 3.89
N GLU A 36 -4.87 9.20 3.69
CA GLU A 36 -6.14 9.77 3.25
C GLU A 36 -6.58 9.12 1.92
N GLU A 37 -7.89 8.94 1.71
CA GLU A 37 -8.43 8.32 0.48
C GLU A 37 -8.05 9.10 -0.80
N SER A 38 -7.66 10.38 -0.65
CA SER A 38 -7.08 11.24 -1.70
C SER A 38 -5.64 10.88 -2.08
N GLY A 39 -4.98 10.00 -1.31
CA GLY A 39 -3.95 9.07 -1.77
C GLY A 39 -2.66 9.71 -2.24
N SER A 40 -2.07 10.60 -1.44
CA SER A 40 -0.69 11.03 -1.68
C SER A 40 0.24 10.15 -0.86
N LEU A 41 1.14 9.44 -1.56
CA LEU A 41 2.28 8.77 -0.94
C LEU A 41 3.48 9.71 -1.09
N ASP A 42 4.16 10.02 0.01
CA ASP A 42 5.36 10.83 -0.03
C ASP A 42 6.60 9.95 -0.17
N VAL A 43 7.55 10.41 -0.98
CA VAL A 43 8.82 9.69 -1.17
C VAL A 43 9.58 9.65 0.14
N GLY A 44 9.96 8.43 0.56
CA GLY A 44 10.61 8.20 1.85
C GLY A 44 9.67 7.68 2.93
N ASP A 45 8.36 7.64 2.68
CA ASP A 45 7.40 7.06 3.63
C ASP A 45 7.70 5.58 3.88
N VAL A 46 7.60 5.18 5.13
CA VAL A 46 7.73 3.78 5.54
C VAL A 46 6.32 3.22 5.73
N LEU A 47 5.85 2.52 4.70
CA LEU A 47 4.57 1.83 4.76
C LEU A 47 4.68 0.51 5.51
N LEU A 48 3.78 0.32 6.46
CA LEU A 48 3.46 -0.97 7.04
C LEU A 48 2.66 -1.78 6.02
N ILE A 49 3.19 -2.95 5.67
CA ILE A 49 2.50 -3.91 4.82
C ILE A 49 1.87 -4.93 5.76
N PRO A 50 0.53 -5.16 5.69
CA PRO A 50 -0.10 -6.18 6.50
C PRO A 50 0.44 -7.56 6.12
N ASP A 51 0.89 -8.32 7.12
CA ASP A 51 1.01 -9.77 7.01
C ASP A 51 -0.41 -10.37 7.02
N GLU A 52 -0.61 -11.47 6.30
CA GLU A 52 -1.90 -12.14 5.97
C GLU A 52 -3.03 -12.01 7.03
#